data_AF-A0A7S4L1Y7-F1
#
_entry.id   AF-A0A7S4L1Y7-F1
#
_cell.length_a   1.000
_cell.length_b   1.000
_cell.length_c   1.000
_cell.angle_alpha   90.00
_cell.angle_beta   90.00
_cell.angle_gamma   90.00
#
_symmetry.space_group_name_H-M   'P 1'
#
loop_
_entity.id
_entity.type
_entity.pdbx_description
1 polymer ?
#
loop_
_entity_poly.entity_id
_entity_poly.type
_entity_poly.pdbx_seq_one_letter_code
_entity_poly.pdbx_strand_id
1 'polypeptide(L)'
;MVLEAVKVLEGRLGDCRAIMKNREPSGRKRYILIPSNLDLPNRACTVCSGGTVSLKLNVEKTTFNFFLTRILKQELGLNEPLVDTGANFFECLSNFETEADKVAMEKRLKLPLTDPSIGISDQMILSIEDETQGNTSMKVLIVHSEELDPEGERPYEVSHKAEAAAPNGDQQGGAEPSGDTGAAEDDDDDIEIMD
;
A
#
# COMPACT_ATOMS: atom_id res chain seq x y z
N MET A 1 -20.04 -13.83 15.92
CA MET A 1 -19.88 -14.38 14.55
C MET A 1 -21.23 -14.80 13.96
N VAL A 2 -21.91 -15.84 14.48
CA VAL A 2 -23.18 -16.35 13.87
C VAL A 2 -24.25 -15.26 13.70
N LEU A 3 -24.50 -14.43 14.71
CA LEU A 3 -25.53 -13.37 14.63
C LEU A 3 -25.26 -12.33 13.53
N GLU A 4 -24.00 -11.97 13.29
CA GLU A 4 -23.65 -11.04 12.20
C GLU A 4 -23.69 -11.73 10.84
N ALA A 5 -23.29 -13.01 10.77
CA ALA A 5 -23.34 -13.79 9.54
C ALA A 5 -24.77 -13.97 9.01
N VAL A 6 -25.76 -14.16 9.89
CA VAL A 6 -27.18 -14.21 9.49
C VAL A 6 -27.60 -12.91 8.80
N LYS A 7 -27.21 -11.75 9.32
CA LYS A 7 -27.50 -10.45 8.70
C LYS A 7 -26.88 -10.34 7.30
N VAL A 8 -25.64 -10.80 7.14
CA VAL A 8 -24.95 -10.82 5.84
C VAL A 8 -25.71 -11.69 4.84
N LEU A 9 -26.12 -12.90 5.24
CA LEU A 9 -26.87 -13.83 4.38
C LEU A 9 -28.25 -13.29 4.00
N GLU A 10 -28.86 -12.47 4.85
CA GLU A 10 -30.12 -11.78 4.58
C GLU A 10 -29.94 -10.46 3.79
N GLY A 11 -28.72 -10.12 3.38
CA GLY A 11 -28.42 -8.88 2.64
C GLY A 11 -28.45 -7.60 3.50
N ARG A 12 -28.51 -7.73 4.83
CA ARG A 12 -28.60 -6.62 5.79
C ARG A 12 -27.22 -6.12 6.22
N LEU A 13 -26.33 -5.83 5.27
CA LEU A 13 -24.96 -5.38 5.56
C LEU A 13 -24.90 -4.09 6.39
N GLY A 14 -25.86 -3.17 6.19
CA GLY A 14 -25.98 -1.94 6.98
C GLY A 14 -26.32 -2.16 8.46
N ASP A 15 -26.86 -3.33 8.81
CA ASP A 15 -27.17 -3.73 10.20
C ASP A 15 -25.98 -4.40 10.89
N CYS A 16 -24.90 -4.67 10.15
CA CYS A 16 -23.71 -5.28 10.71
C CYS A 16 -22.97 -4.32 11.64
N ARG A 17 -22.43 -4.85 12.74
CA ARG A 17 -21.68 -4.07 13.73
C ARG A 17 -20.39 -4.77 14.11
N ALA A 18 -19.33 -4.00 14.35
CA ALA A 18 -18.18 -4.50 15.08
C ALA A 18 -18.55 -4.55 16.57
N ILE A 19 -18.49 -5.72 17.19
CA ILE A 19 -18.89 -5.91 18.59
C ILE A 19 -17.65 -6.15 19.43
N MET A 20 -17.27 -5.15 20.23
CA MET A 20 -16.24 -5.31 21.24
C MET A 20 -16.86 -5.84 22.54
N LYS A 21 -16.19 -6.80 23.16
CA LYS A 21 -16.57 -7.32 24.48
C LYS A 21 -15.60 -6.78 25.51
N ASN A 22 -16.12 -6.05 26.49
CA ASN A 22 -15.33 -5.66 27.64
C ASN A 22 -15.27 -6.76 28.68
N ARG A 23 -14.17 -6.80 29.43
CA ARG A 23 -14.02 -7.68 30.59
C ARG A 23 -15.02 -7.34 31.69
N GLU A 24 -15.25 -6.04 31.90
CA GLU A 24 -16.19 -5.52 32.89
C GLU A 24 -17.15 -4.51 32.25
N PRO A 25 -18.34 -4.33 32.84
CA PRO A 25 -19.31 -3.34 32.36
C PRO A 25 -18.70 -1.93 32.29
N SER A 26 -18.89 -1.25 31.16
CA SER A 26 -18.31 0.07 30.92
C SER A 26 -19.34 1.12 30.48
N GLY A 27 -18.95 2.39 30.60
CA GLY A 27 -19.81 3.54 30.30
C GLY A 27 -20.96 3.70 31.30
N ARG A 28 -21.78 4.73 31.09
CA ARG A 28 -22.90 5.07 32.00
C ARG A 28 -23.95 3.96 32.10
N LYS A 29 -24.18 3.23 31.01
CA LYS A 29 -25.18 2.15 30.93
C LYS A 29 -24.64 0.77 31.32
N ARG A 30 -23.37 0.68 31.76
CA ARG A 30 -22.74 -0.56 32.22
C ARG A 30 -22.89 -1.70 31.19
N TYR A 31 -22.60 -1.40 29.92
CA TYR A 31 -22.64 -2.41 28.87
C TYR A 31 -21.37 -3.26 28.85
N ILE A 32 -21.54 -4.55 28.62
CA ILE A 32 -20.45 -5.52 28.40
C ILE A 32 -20.13 -5.63 26.91
N LEU A 33 -21.15 -5.56 26.05
CA LEU A 33 -21.02 -5.58 24.60
C LEU A 33 -21.18 -4.16 24.06
N ILE A 34 -20.20 -3.72 23.29
CA ILE A 34 -20.17 -2.40 22.68
C ILE A 34 -20.23 -2.59 21.17
N PRO A 35 -21.42 -2.43 20.55
CA PRO A 35 -21.52 -2.38 19.10
C PRO A 35 -21.02 -1.02 18.58
N SER A 36 -20.25 -1.05 17.51
CA SER A 36 -19.88 0.12 16.71
C SER A 36 -20.24 -0.11 15.24
N ASN A 37 -20.46 0.99 14.53
CA ASN A 37 -20.61 0.93 13.08
C ASN A 37 -19.32 0.39 12.44
N LEU A 38 -19.46 -0.24 11.29
CA LEU A 38 -18.31 -0.62 10.47
C LEU A 38 -17.73 0.64 9.83
N ASP A 39 -16.41 0.77 9.90
CA ASP A 39 -15.70 1.86 9.25
C ASP A 39 -15.68 1.66 7.73
N LEU A 40 -15.65 2.77 7.00
CA LEU A 40 -15.41 2.74 5.56
C LEU A 40 -13.99 2.27 5.26
N PRO A 41 -13.73 1.73 4.06
CA PRO A 41 -12.36 1.40 3.64
C PRO A 41 -11.42 2.58 3.83
N ASN A 42 -10.27 2.33 4.48
CA ASN A 42 -9.25 3.34 4.67
C ASN A 42 -8.60 3.67 3.32
N ARG A 43 -8.74 4.91 2.85
CA ARG A 43 -8.15 5.37 1.58
C ARG A 43 -6.62 5.35 1.55
N ALA A 44 -5.97 5.32 2.72
CA ALA A 44 -4.52 5.19 2.85
C ALA A 44 -4.06 3.73 2.98
N CYS A 45 -4.97 2.75 2.97
CA CYS A 45 -4.59 1.34 3.06
C CYS A 45 -4.00 0.88 1.74
N THR A 46 -2.70 0.60 1.73
CA THR A 46 -1.96 0.18 0.52
C THR A 46 -2.42 -1.14 -0.06
N VAL A 47 -3.14 -1.97 0.72
CA VAL A 47 -3.71 -3.24 0.27
C VAL A 47 -5.02 -3.02 -0.50
N CYS A 48 -6.03 -2.39 0.11
CA CYS A 48 -7.35 -2.29 -0.52
C CYS A 48 -7.49 -1.12 -1.51
N SER A 49 -6.57 -0.14 -1.49
CA SER A 49 -6.61 1.01 -2.40
C SER A 49 -5.64 0.91 -3.57
N GLY A 50 -4.82 -0.14 -3.68
CA GLY A 50 -3.72 -0.21 -4.66
C GLY A 50 -2.67 0.89 -4.46
N GLY A 51 -2.46 1.31 -3.20
CA GLY A 51 -1.56 2.40 -2.84
C GLY A 51 -0.08 2.07 -3.07
N THR A 52 0.77 3.08 -2.87
CA THR A 52 2.24 2.92 -2.89
C THR A 52 2.79 2.85 -1.48
N VAL A 53 3.62 1.84 -1.21
CA VAL A 53 4.41 1.70 0.01
C VAL A 53 5.80 2.28 -0.25
N SER A 54 6.32 3.09 0.67
CA SER A 54 7.73 3.49 0.64
C SER A 54 8.55 2.52 1.49
N LEU A 55 9.61 1.97 0.90
CA LEU A 55 10.51 1.02 1.50
C LEU A 55 11.93 1.57 1.50
N LYS A 56 12.40 1.98 2.68
CA LYS A 56 13.74 2.50 2.89
C LYS A 56 14.69 1.37 3.31
N LEU A 57 15.76 1.13 2.55
CA LEU A 57 16.73 0.05 2.81
C LEU A 57 18.07 0.31 2.10
N ASN A 58 19.12 -0.46 2.41
CA ASN A 58 20.37 -0.40 1.67
C ASN A 58 20.36 -1.33 0.44
N VAL A 59 19.99 -0.81 -0.74
CA VAL A 59 19.91 -1.62 -1.98
C VAL A 59 21.21 -2.31 -2.39
N GLU A 60 22.37 -1.82 -1.96
CA GLU A 60 23.67 -2.40 -2.31
C GLU A 60 24.03 -3.61 -1.44
N LYS A 61 23.52 -3.66 -0.22
CA LYS A 61 23.79 -4.75 0.73
C LYS A 61 22.66 -5.76 0.83
N THR A 62 21.42 -5.31 0.66
CA THR A 62 20.26 -6.20 0.78
C THR A 62 20.25 -7.20 -0.36
N THR A 63 20.19 -8.49 -0.02
CA THR A 63 20.06 -9.56 -1.02
C THR A 63 18.64 -9.66 -1.54
N PHE A 64 18.48 -10.15 -2.77
CA PHE A 64 17.16 -10.35 -3.34
C PHE A 64 16.31 -11.36 -2.56
N ASN A 65 16.94 -12.40 -1.99
CA ASN A 65 16.25 -13.32 -1.09
C ASN A 65 15.69 -12.62 0.17
N PHE A 66 16.46 -11.72 0.78
CA PHE A 66 15.99 -10.97 1.94
C PHE A 66 14.78 -10.10 1.57
N PHE A 67 14.86 -9.40 0.43
CA PHE A 67 13.75 -8.60 -0.08
C PHE A 67 12.47 -9.43 -0.30
N LEU A 68 12.57 -10.56 -0.99
CA LEU A 68 11.40 -11.42 -1.23
C LEU A 68 10.85 -12.04 0.07
N THR A 69 11.72 -12.59 0.92
CA THR A 69 11.27 -13.41 2.06
C THR A 69 10.93 -12.59 3.29
N ARG A 70 11.80 -11.66 3.70
CA ARG A 70 11.61 -10.88 4.92
C ARG A 70 10.69 -9.69 4.69
N ILE A 71 10.83 -9.03 3.55
CA ILE A 71 10.05 -7.82 3.29
C ILE A 71 8.73 -8.19 2.60
N LEU A 72 8.75 -8.71 1.37
CA LEU A 72 7.50 -8.93 0.64
C LEU A 72 6.60 -9.98 1.31
N LYS A 73 7.15 -11.12 1.74
CA LYS A 73 6.35 -12.19 2.35
C LYS A 73 6.01 -11.94 3.82
N GLN A 74 7.02 -11.65 4.66
CA GLN A 74 6.80 -11.55 6.11
C GLN A 74 6.24 -10.17 6.54
N GLU A 75 6.78 -9.08 6.02
CA GLU A 75 6.35 -7.72 6.41
C GLU A 75 5.06 -7.32 5.67
N LEU A 76 5.03 -7.47 4.34
CA LEU A 76 3.88 -7.04 3.52
C LEU A 76 2.80 -8.13 3.36
N GLY A 77 3.05 -9.35 3.85
CA GLY A 77 2.05 -10.41 3.93
C GLY A 77 1.72 -11.08 2.60
N LEU A 78 2.59 -11.00 1.60
CA LEU A 78 2.40 -11.68 0.31
C LEU A 78 2.74 -13.18 0.43
N ASN A 79 2.00 -14.03 -0.27
CA ASN A 79 2.25 -15.46 -0.35
C ASN A 79 3.28 -15.77 -1.44
N GLU A 80 2.98 -15.34 -2.66
CA GLU A 80 3.74 -15.61 -3.88
C GLU A 80 3.92 -14.32 -4.69
N PRO A 81 4.77 -13.40 -4.22
CA PRO A 81 4.98 -12.12 -4.90
C PRO A 81 5.62 -12.33 -6.26
N LEU A 82 4.99 -11.76 -7.28
CA LEU A 82 5.55 -11.52 -8.60
C LEU A 82 6.05 -10.07 -8.65
N VAL A 83 7.35 -9.90 -8.87
CA VAL A 83 8.02 -8.60 -8.86
C VAL A 83 8.28 -8.16 -10.28
N ASP A 84 7.65 -7.08 -10.70
CA ASP A 84 7.90 -6.41 -11.97
C ASP A 84 8.77 -5.17 -11.74
N THR A 85 9.95 -5.18 -12.35
CA THR A 85 10.92 -4.07 -12.36
C THR A 85 10.83 -3.23 -13.64
N GLY A 86 9.90 -3.52 -14.54
CA GLY A 86 9.77 -2.93 -15.87
C GLY A 86 10.77 -3.50 -16.90
N ALA A 87 11.96 -3.90 -16.46
CA ALA A 87 12.96 -4.58 -17.30
C ALA A 87 12.93 -6.10 -17.13
N ASN A 88 12.68 -6.57 -15.91
CA ASN A 88 12.66 -7.97 -15.54
C ASN A 88 11.41 -8.30 -14.72
N PHE A 89 10.93 -9.53 -14.86
CA PHE A 89 9.88 -10.13 -14.03
C PHE A 89 10.48 -11.26 -13.19
N PHE A 90 10.16 -11.27 -11.89
CA PHE A 90 10.64 -12.29 -10.96
C PHE A 90 9.46 -12.93 -10.25
N GLU A 91 9.33 -14.24 -10.40
CA GLU A 91 8.32 -15.06 -9.73
C GLU A 91 8.94 -15.99 -8.68
N CYS A 92 8.09 -16.63 -7.88
CA CYS A 92 8.53 -17.61 -6.88
C CYS A 92 9.17 -18.84 -7.54
N LEU A 93 10.18 -19.42 -6.87
CA LEU A 93 10.87 -20.64 -7.35
C LEU A 93 9.92 -21.81 -7.65
N SER A 94 8.79 -21.90 -6.95
CA SER A 94 7.75 -22.90 -7.15
C SER A 94 7.09 -22.84 -8.53
N ASN A 95 7.15 -21.70 -9.21
CA ASN A 95 6.42 -21.46 -10.45
C ASN A 95 7.25 -21.83 -11.69
N PHE A 96 8.56 -22.02 -11.53
CA PHE A 96 9.43 -22.44 -12.63
C PHE A 96 9.25 -23.93 -12.96
N GLU A 97 8.98 -24.22 -14.24
CA GLU A 97 8.84 -25.59 -14.74
C GLU A 97 10.18 -26.29 -14.91
N THR A 98 11.25 -25.55 -15.25
CA THR A 98 12.57 -26.13 -15.55
C THR A 98 13.55 -25.97 -14.40
N GLU A 99 14.38 -27.00 -14.18
CA GLU A 99 15.46 -26.93 -13.18
C GLU A 99 16.54 -25.90 -13.55
N ALA A 100 16.73 -25.61 -14.84
CA ALA A 100 17.68 -24.61 -15.28
C ALA A 100 17.28 -23.20 -14.81
N ASP A 101 15.99 -22.86 -14.92
CA ASP A 101 15.47 -21.56 -14.50
C ASP A 101 15.47 -21.42 -12.97
N LYS A 102 15.14 -22.50 -12.24
CA LYS A 102 15.27 -22.54 -10.78
C LYS A 102 16.71 -22.26 -10.34
N VAL A 103 17.69 -22.95 -10.93
CA VAL A 103 19.10 -22.75 -10.60
C VAL A 103 19.57 -21.33 -10.96
N ALA A 104 19.07 -20.75 -12.06
CA ALA A 104 19.36 -19.36 -12.42
C ALA A 104 18.81 -18.38 -11.38
N MET A 105 17.57 -18.57 -10.94
CA MET A 105 16.95 -17.74 -9.91
C MET A 105 17.61 -17.92 -8.54
N GLU A 106 17.96 -19.13 -8.14
CA GLU A 106 18.68 -19.40 -6.89
C GLU A 106 20.03 -18.68 -6.81
N LYS A 107 20.70 -18.46 -7.95
CA LYS A 107 21.90 -17.64 -8.01
C LYS A 107 21.56 -16.17 -7.76
N ARG A 108 20.53 -15.63 -8.42
CA ARG A 108 20.06 -14.25 -8.24
C ARG A 108 19.60 -13.95 -6.83
N LEU A 109 18.97 -14.90 -6.15
CA LEU A 109 18.53 -14.76 -4.76
C LEU A 109 19.65 -14.32 -3.80
N LYS A 110 20.91 -14.68 -4.09
CA LYS A 110 22.07 -14.35 -3.25
C LYS A 110 22.73 -13.02 -3.62
N LEU A 111 22.34 -12.41 -4.73
CA LEU A 111 22.90 -11.17 -5.24
C LEU A 111 22.24 -9.95 -4.58
N PRO A 112 22.95 -8.81 -4.49
CA PRO A 112 22.37 -7.57 -4.02
C PRO A 112 21.30 -7.05 -5.00
N LEU A 113 20.39 -6.22 -4.51
CA LEU A 113 19.30 -5.67 -5.34
C LEU A 113 19.81 -4.89 -6.56
N THR A 114 20.94 -4.20 -6.41
CA THR A 114 21.57 -3.42 -7.47
C THR A 114 22.29 -4.25 -8.52
N ASP A 115 22.43 -5.57 -8.34
CA ASP A 115 23.06 -6.42 -9.35
C ASP A 115 22.36 -6.26 -10.71
N PRO A 116 23.09 -6.12 -11.83
CA PRO A 116 22.48 -5.88 -13.14
C PRO A 116 21.46 -6.93 -13.58
N SER A 117 21.53 -8.15 -13.05
CA SER A 117 20.57 -9.22 -13.34
C SER A 117 19.25 -9.09 -12.55
N ILE A 118 19.22 -8.23 -11.53
CA ILE A 118 18.05 -7.87 -10.73
C ILE A 118 17.57 -6.46 -11.13
N GLY A 119 18.47 -5.46 -11.02
CA GLY A 119 18.25 -4.11 -11.52
C GLY A 119 17.41 -3.20 -10.64
N ILE A 120 17.30 -3.49 -9.33
CA ILE A 120 16.54 -2.68 -8.39
C ILE A 120 17.47 -1.63 -7.77
N SER A 121 17.11 -0.35 -7.90
CA SER A 121 17.91 0.79 -7.45
C SER A 121 17.06 1.85 -6.73
N ASP A 122 17.73 2.89 -6.23
CA ASP A 122 17.08 4.02 -5.55
C ASP A 122 16.02 4.70 -6.42
N GLN A 123 14.95 5.18 -5.77
CA GLN A 123 13.80 5.88 -6.38
C GLN A 123 13.00 5.07 -7.41
N MET A 124 13.25 3.77 -7.50
CA MET A 124 12.49 2.89 -8.39
C MET A 124 11.12 2.57 -7.79
N ILE A 125 10.09 2.55 -8.62
CA ILE A 125 8.76 2.06 -8.24
C ILE A 125 8.59 0.67 -8.85
N LEU A 126 8.45 -0.33 -8.00
CA LEU A 126 8.19 -1.72 -8.37
C LEU A 126 6.70 -1.98 -8.35
N SER A 127 6.21 -2.74 -9.33
CA SER A 127 4.86 -3.30 -9.29
C SER A 127 4.93 -4.71 -8.74
N ILE A 128 4.18 -4.98 -7.67
CA ILE A 128 4.16 -6.28 -7.01
C ILE A 128 2.75 -6.85 -7.10
N GLU A 129 2.64 -8.06 -7.60
CA GLU A 129 1.37 -8.78 -7.73
C GLU A 129 1.41 -10.10 -6.94
N ASP A 130 0.26 -10.50 -6.41
CA ASP A 130 0.04 -11.81 -5.82
C ASP A 130 -1.35 -12.33 -6.23
N GLU A 131 -1.35 -13.19 -7.24
CA GLU A 131 -2.57 -13.79 -7.78
C GLU A 131 -3.21 -14.78 -6.78
N THR A 132 -2.41 -15.40 -5.90
CA THR A 132 -2.90 -16.39 -4.93
C THR A 132 -3.83 -15.76 -3.88
N GLN A 133 -3.74 -14.44 -3.70
CA GLN A 133 -4.53 -13.66 -2.75
C GLN A 133 -5.69 -12.91 -3.42
N GLY A 134 -6.20 -13.40 -4.56
CA GLY A 134 -7.35 -12.82 -5.24
C GLY A 134 -7.03 -11.50 -5.94
N ASN A 135 -5.91 -11.49 -6.68
CA ASN A 135 -5.41 -10.36 -7.48
C ASN A 135 -4.99 -9.16 -6.61
N THR A 136 -4.22 -9.42 -5.55
CA THR A 136 -3.60 -8.35 -4.77
C THR A 136 -2.50 -7.70 -5.62
N SER A 137 -2.53 -6.37 -5.73
CA SER A 137 -1.52 -5.58 -6.45
C SER A 137 -1.15 -4.35 -5.63
N MET A 138 0.15 -4.06 -5.53
CA MET A 138 0.67 -2.88 -4.85
C MET A 138 1.90 -2.33 -5.54
N LYS A 139 2.19 -1.05 -5.28
CA LYS A 139 3.43 -0.41 -5.72
C LYS A 139 4.38 -0.24 -4.54
N VAL A 140 5.67 -0.48 -4.77
CA VAL A 140 6.72 -0.28 -3.77
C VAL A 140 7.73 0.71 -4.30
N LEU A 141 7.82 1.89 -3.66
CA LEU A 141 8.88 2.86 -3.88
C LEU A 141 10.11 2.44 -3.08
N ILE A 142 11.24 2.26 -3.75
CA ILE A 142 12.53 1.95 -3.15
C ILE A 142 13.25 3.25 -2.79
N VAL A 143 13.67 3.39 -1.54
CA VAL A 143 14.49 4.52 -1.07
C VAL A 143 15.79 3.97 -0.49
N HIS A 144 16.91 4.28 -1.13
CA HIS A 144 18.22 3.84 -0.69
C HIS A 144 18.65 4.56 0.60
N SER A 145 19.28 3.82 1.51
CA SER A 145 19.84 4.36 2.74
C SER A 145 21.04 3.55 3.21
N GLU A 146 22.23 4.15 3.21
CA GLU A 146 23.45 3.51 3.71
C GLU A 146 23.43 3.23 5.22
N GLU A 147 22.63 3.99 5.97
CA GLU A 147 22.50 3.88 7.43
C GLU A 147 21.82 2.59 7.91
N LEU A 148 21.07 1.91 7.02
CA LEU A 148 20.32 0.71 7.35
C LEU A 148 21.12 -0.51 6.91
N ASP A 149 21.53 -1.34 7.88
CA ASP A 149 22.28 -2.56 7.59
C ASP A 149 21.35 -3.78 7.59
N PRO A 150 21.32 -4.62 6.54
CA PRO A 150 20.49 -5.82 6.50
C PRO A 150 20.76 -6.83 7.63
N GLU A 151 21.94 -6.79 8.26
CA GLU A 151 22.28 -7.63 9.42
C GLU A 151 22.00 -6.93 10.77
N GLY A 152 21.61 -5.66 10.75
CA GLY A 152 21.31 -4.86 11.94
C GLY A 152 19.93 -5.13 12.54
N GLU A 153 19.67 -4.52 13.71
CA GLU A 153 18.38 -4.63 14.41
C GLU A 153 17.22 -3.97 13.64
N ARG A 154 17.54 -2.96 12.81
CA ARG A 154 16.58 -2.23 11.96
C ARG A 154 17.08 -2.22 10.52
N PRO A 155 16.88 -3.31 9.77
CA PRO A 155 17.45 -3.49 8.43
C PRO A 155 16.70 -2.73 7.32
N TYR A 156 15.47 -2.31 7.57
CA TYR A 156 14.63 -1.55 6.65
C TYR A 156 13.55 -0.76 7.41
N GLU A 157 12.93 0.21 6.75
CA GLU A 157 11.76 0.94 7.24
C GLU A 157 10.64 0.92 6.20
N VAL A 158 9.41 0.66 6.64
CA VAL A 158 8.21 0.64 5.78
C VAL A 158 7.30 1.80 6.15
N SER A 159 6.89 2.58 5.15
CA SER A 159 5.90 3.66 5.30
C SER A 159 4.73 3.45 4.35
N HIS A 160 3.53 3.41 4.93
CA HIS A 160 2.25 3.32 4.19
C HIS A 160 1.64 4.72 3.91
N LYS A 161 2.36 5.79 4.21
CA LYS A 161 1.93 7.15 3.88
C LYS A 161 2.45 7.49 2.49
N ALA A 162 1.54 7.96 1.63
CA ALA A 162 1.92 8.57 0.35
C ALA A 162 2.78 9.81 0.64
N GLU A 163 4.10 9.68 0.56
CA GLU A 163 4.93 10.85 0.37
C GLU A 163 4.72 11.29 -1.08
N ALA A 164 4.08 12.45 -1.24
CA ALA A 164 3.95 13.07 -2.54
C ALA A 164 5.36 13.26 -3.11
N ALA A 165 5.65 12.64 -4.26
CA ALA A 165 6.83 12.99 -5.02
C ALA A 165 6.83 14.52 -5.21
N ALA A 166 7.93 15.18 -4.82
CA ALA A 166 8.08 16.60 -5.04
C ALA A 166 7.86 16.90 -6.53
N PRO A 167 7.04 17.90 -6.90
CA PRO A 167 6.92 18.28 -8.30
C PRO A 167 8.29 18.78 -8.74
N ASN A 168 8.90 18.10 -9.72
CA ASN A 168 10.06 18.62 -10.43
C ASN A 168 9.68 20.01 -10.94
N GLY A 169 10.39 21.02 -10.45
CA GLY A 169 10.24 22.39 -10.89
C GLY A 169 10.72 22.51 -12.33
N ASP A 170 9.79 22.80 -13.22
CA ASP A 170 10.11 23.48 -14.47
C ASP A 170 9.51 24.88 -14.42
N GLN A 171 10.39 25.85 -14.20
CA GLN A 171 10.14 27.26 -14.52
C GLN A 171 10.61 27.53 -15.95
N GLN A 172 9.68 27.93 -16.80
CA GLN A 172 9.83 28.93 -17.88
C GLN A 172 8.40 29.19 -18.40
N GLY A 173 7.83 30.39 -18.43
CA GLY A 173 8.36 31.74 -18.37
C GLY A 173 7.79 32.53 -19.55
N GLY A 174 6.98 33.58 -19.27
CA GLY A 174 6.45 34.57 -20.23
C GLY A 174 4.95 34.82 -20.05
N ALA A 175 4.51 35.79 -19.22
CA ALA A 175 4.37 37.24 -19.51
C ALA A 175 3.33 37.52 -20.63
N GLU A 176 2.30 38.37 -20.52
CA GLU A 176 1.83 39.33 -19.50
C GLU A 176 0.40 39.83 -19.92
N PRO A 177 -0.22 40.91 -19.39
CA PRO A 177 -1.55 40.88 -18.77
C PRO A 177 -2.66 41.59 -19.57
N SER A 178 -3.92 41.45 -19.14
CA SER A 178 -4.95 42.48 -19.33
C SER A 178 -6.01 42.33 -18.24
N GLY A 179 -6.15 43.39 -17.44
CA GLY A 179 -7.22 43.50 -16.45
C GLY A 179 -8.52 43.91 -17.09
N ASP A 180 -9.63 43.53 -16.46
CA ASP A 180 -10.84 44.31 -16.45
C ASP A 180 -11.58 44.10 -15.12
N THR A 181 -12.12 45.21 -14.62
CA THR A 181 -12.86 45.35 -13.36
C THR A 181 -14.33 45.63 -13.70
N GLY A 182 -15.25 44.86 -13.16
CA GLY A 182 -16.69 45.17 -13.11
C GLY A 182 -17.41 44.04 -12.38
N ALA A 183 -17.78 44.20 -11.11
CA ALA A 183 -19.01 44.84 -10.59
C ALA A 183 -20.22 43.88 -10.60
N ALA A 184 -20.93 43.90 -9.47
CA ALA A 184 -21.95 42.99 -8.98
C ALA A 184 -23.24 42.94 -9.79
N GLU A 185 -23.94 41.80 -9.73
CA GLU A 185 -25.42 41.74 -9.67
C GLU A 185 -25.82 40.59 -8.70
N ASP A 186 -26.61 40.98 -7.69
CA ASP A 186 -27.39 40.12 -6.80
C ASP A 186 -28.52 39.44 -7.60
N ASP A 187 -28.88 38.21 -7.26
CA ASP A 187 -30.27 37.75 -7.35
C ASP A 187 -30.51 36.71 -6.24
N ASP A 188 -31.24 37.18 -5.23
CA ASP A 188 -31.98 36.40 -4.24
C ASP A 188 -33.06 35.56 -4.95
N ASP A 189 -33.24 34.30 -4.55
CA ASP A 189 -34.58 33.70 -4.55
C ASP A 189 -34.69 32.60 -3.48
N ASP A 190 -35.49 32.93 -2.48
CA ASP A 190 -35.87 32.17 -1.30
C ASP A 190 -36.58 30.84 -1.66
N ILE A 191 -36.13 29.73 -1.08
CA ILE A 191 -36.91 28.48 -0.98
C ILE A 191 -37.64 28.48 0.37
N GLU A 192 -38.95 28.74 0.34
CA GLU A 192 -39.86 28.52 1.47
C GLU A 192 -40.13 27.02 1.66
N ILE A 193 -40.00 26.58 2.92
CA ILE A 193 -40.45 25.28 3.43
C ILE A 193 -41.92 25.45 3.83
N MET A 194 -42.84 24.69 3.24
CA MET A 194 -44.21 24.54 3.74
C MET A 194 -44.29 23.37 4.72
N ASP A 195 -44.93 23.63 5.86
CA ASP A 195 -45.31 22.66 6.92
C ASP A 195 -46.22 21.52 6.43
#